data_AF-A0A6C0FFH9-F1
#
_entry.id   AF-A0A6C0FFH9-F1
#
_cell.length_a   1.000
_cell.length_b   1.000
_cell.length_c   1.000
_cell.angle_alpha   90.00
_cell.angle_beta   90.00
_cell.angle_gamma   90.00
#
_symmetry.space_group_name_H-M   'P 1'
#
loop_
_entity.id
_entity.type
_entity.pdbx_description
1 polymer ?
#
loop_
_entity_poly.entity_id
_entity_poly.type
_entity_poly.pdbx_seq_one_letter_code
_entity_poly.pdbx_strand_id
1 'polypeptide(L)'
;MNPYSRNFYFSSATFSEYKVTLDIRYIDTIEDIIQDCKENLLNTLKANNFVQLIDTCNECKFHIHTHTLDEILSASPDDKIYICDGHC
;
A
#
# COMPACT_ATOMS: atom_id res chain seq x y z
N MET A 1 1.87 4.32 20.65
CA MET A 1 1.69 4.23 19.19
C MET A 1 2.59 5.25 18.54
N ASN A 2 3.26 4.90 17.45
CA ASN A 2 4.08 5.83 16.70
C ASN A 2 3.13 6.80 15.95
N PRO A 3 3.12 8.12 16.23
CA PRO A 3 2.18 9.05 15.62
C PRO A 3 2.41 9.22 14.11
N TYR A 4 3.58 8.80 13.63
CA TYR A 4 3.96 8.80 12.22
C TYR A 4 3.64 7.48 11.53
N SER A 5 2.91 6.57 12.17
CA SER A 5 2.42 5.39 11.46
C SER A 5 1.17 5.72 10.66
N ARG A 6 1.13 5.26 9.40
CA ARG A 6 -0.06 5.28 8.56
C ARG A 6 -0.38 3.87 8.10
N ASN A 7 -1.68 3.57 8.04
CA ASN A 7 -2.19 2.29 7.61
C ASN A 7 -2.70 2.39 6.17
N PHE A 8 -2.11 1.58 5.30
CA PHE A 8 -2.45 1.47 3.90
C PHE A 8 -3.15 0.15 3.66
N TYR A 9 -4.27 0.19 2.95
CA TYR A 9 -5.12 -0.97 2.68
C TYR A 9 -5.27 -1.17 1.19
N PHE A 10 -4.99 -2.37 0.70
CA PHE A 10 -5.30 -2.71 -0.67
C PHE A 10 -6.81 -2.85 -0.84
N SER A 11 -7.35 -2.29 -1.93
CA SER A 11 -8.79 -2.31 -2.26
C SER A 11 -9.10 -3.16 -3.50
N SER A 12 -8.09 -3.79 -4.11
CA SER A 12 -8.26 -4.65 -5.27
C SER A 12 -9.07 -5.90 -4.93
N ALA A 13 -9.78 -6.46 -5.90
CA ALA A 13 -10.55 -7.71 -5.67
C ALA A 13 -9.66 -8.86 -5.15
N THR A 14 -8.40 -8.91 -5.61
CA THR A 14 -7.46 -9.99 -5.28
C THR A 14 -6.73 -9.78 -3.97
N PHE A 15 -6.37 -8.53 -3.64
CA PHE A 15 -5.54 -8.19 -2.47
C PHE A 15 -6.31 -7.39 -1.42
N SER A 16 -7.64 -7.35 -1.52
CA SER A 16 -8.51 -6.58 -0.64
C SER A 16 -8.18 -6.84 0.83
N GLU A 17 -8.23 -5.78 1.63
CA GLU A 17 -7.98 -5.79 3.08
C GLU A 17 -6.55 -6.13 3.50
N TYR A 18 -5.63 -6.42 2.58
CA TYR A 18 -4.21 -6.52 2.92
C TYR A 18 -3.74 -5.17 3.47
N LYS A 19 -3.18 -5.18 4.68
CA LYS A 19 -2.78 -3.97 5.40
C LYS A 19 -1.27 -3.87 5.51
N VAL A 20 -0.73 -2.71 5.14
CA VAL A 20 0.66 -2.33 5.37
C VAL A 20 0.69 -1.13 6.29
N THR A 21 1.51 -1.19 7.34
CA THR A 21 1.75 -0.06 8.23
C THR A 21 3.14 0.50 7.94
N LEU A 22 3.22 1.75 7.48
CA LEU A 22 4.49 2.43 7.18
C LEU A 22 4.71 3.60 8.13
N ASP A 23 5.99 3.98 8.29
CA ASP A 23 6.39 5.18 8.98
C ASP A 23 6.60 6.31 7.96
N ILE A 24 5.79 7.36 8.03
CA ILE A 24 5.78 8.41 7.01
C ILE A 24 6.92 9.44 7.14
N ARG A 25 7.79 9.34 8.16
CA ARG A 25 8.85 10.34 8.39
C ARG A 25 9.89 10.42 7.27
N TYR A 26 10.02 9.35 6.49
CA TYR A 26 11.04 9.20 5.45
C TYR A 26 10.42 8.99 4.07
N ILE A 27 9.17 9.44 3.90
CA ILE A 27 8.44 9.31 2.64
C ILE A 27 8.48 10.65 1.93
N ASP A 28 9.08 10.67 0.74
CA ASP A 28 9.21 11.86 -0.09
C ASP A 28 8.07 11.96 -1.12
N THR A 29 7.53 10.83 -1.58
CA THR A 29 6.48 10.80 -2.61
C THR A 29 5.38 9.76 -2.35
N ILE A 30 4.24 9.92 -3.03
CA ILE A 30 3.18 8.88 -3.06
C ILE A 30 3.71 7.59 -3.70
N GLU A 31 4.61 7.71 -4.68
CA GLU A 31 5.18 6.54 -5.35
C GLU A 31 6.03 5.70 -4.40
N ASP A 32 6.77 6.31 -3.47
CA ASP A 32 7.52 5.58 -2.42
C ASP A 32 6.57 4.75 -1.55
N ILE A 33 5.44 5.32 -1.11
CA ILE A 33 4.41 4.60 -0.35
C ILE A 33 3.91 3.38 -1.12
N ILE A 34 3.54 3.59 -2.38
CA ILE A 34 3.01 2.54 -3.24
C ILE A 34 4.04 1.44 -3.43
N GLN A 35 5.30 1.81 -3.66
CA GLN A 35 6.39 0.88 -3.84
C GLN A 35 6.63 0.06 -2.57
N ASP A 36 6.76 0.70 -1.40
CA ASP A 36 6.95 0.02 -0.11
C ASP A 36 5.80 -0.96 0.17
N CYS A 37 4.55 -0.55 -0.09
CA CYS A 37 3.39 -1.40 0.08
C CYS A 37 3.39 -2.58 -0.91
N LYS A 38 3.73 -2.34 -2.18
CA LYS A 38 3.86 -3.38 -3.21
C LYS A 38 4.95 -4.38 -2.85
N GLU A 39 6.13 -3.91 -2.45
CA GLU A 39 7.25 -4.75 -2.03
C GLU A 39 6.90 -5.59 -0.80
N ASN A 40 6.22 -4.99 0.19
CA ASN A 40 5.72 -5.72 1.35
C ASN A 40 4.77 -6.86 0.96
N LEU A 41 3.76 -6.58 0.12
CA LEU A 41 2.84 -7.59 -0.39
C LEU A 41 3.59 -8.67 -1.17
N LEU A 42 4.45 -8.28 -2.11
CA LEU A 42 5.22 -9.20 -2.95
C LEU A 42 6.12 -10.12 -2.12
N ASN A 43 6.76 -9.60 -1.08
CA ASN A 43 7.59 -10.37 -0.16
C ASN A 43 6.75 -11.40 0.63
N THR A 44 5.56 -11.02 1.08
CA THR A 44 4.61 -11.96 1.73
C THR A 44 4.19 -13.07 0.78
N LEU A 45 3.88 -12.75 -0.48
CA LEU A 45 3.49 -13.75 -1.48
C LEU A 45 4.67 -14.70 -1.81
N LYS A 46 5.88 -14.16 -1.97
CA LYS A 46 7.12 -14.94 -2.19
C LYS A 46 7.42 -15.87 -1.01
N ALA A 47 7.33 -15.37 0.21
CA ALA A 47 7.58 -16.17 1.42
C ALA A 47 6.66 -17.38 1.54
N ASN A 48 5.47 -17.31 0.95
CA ASN A 48 4.47 -18.38 0.96
C ASN A 48 4.37 -19.16 -0.36
N ASN A 49 5.26 -18.90 -1.33
CA ASN A 49 5.29 -19.55 -2.65
C ASN A 49 3.97 -19.41 -3.45
N PHE A 50 3.26 -18.28 -3.34
CA PHE A 50 2.04 -18.02 -4.11
C PHE A 50 2.36 -17.51 -5.52
N VAL A 51 2.93 -18.37 -6.36
CA VAL A 51 3.46 -18.02 -7.69
C VAL A 51 2.48 -17.24 -8.55
N GLN A 52 1.22 -17.69 -8.67
CA GLN A 52 0.22 -16.98 -9.49
C GLN A 52 -0.09 -15.57 -8.97
N LEU A 53 -0.14 -15.39 -7.64
CA LEU A 53 -0.40 -14.08 -7.03
C LEU A 53 0.81 -13.14 -7.18
N ILE A 54 2.03 -13.68 -7.22
CA ILE A 54 3.25 -12.93 -7.50
C ILE A 54 3.19 -12.34 -8.90
N ASP A 55 2.83 -13.13 -9.91
CA ASP A 55 2.62 -12.66 -11.28
C ASP A 55 1.54 -11.58 -11.34
N THR A 56 0.36 -11.83 -10.75
CA THR A 56 -0.72 -10.83 -10.69
C THR A 56 -0.27 -9.52 -10.03
N CYS A 57 0.44 -9.59 -8.90
CA CYS A 57 0.95 -8.41 -8.18
C CYS A 57 1.95 -7.60 -9.02
N ASN A 58 2.78 -8.27 -9.84
CA ASN A 58 3.72 -7.61 -10.73
C ASN A 58 3.00 -6.83 -11.84
N GLU A 59 1.93 -7.39 -12.40
CA GLU A 59 1.11 -6.75 -13.44
C GLU A 59 0.25 -5.59 -12.92
N CYS A 60 -0.11 -5.60 -11.62
CA CYS A 60 -0.88 -4.53 -11.00
C CYS A 60 -0.11 -3.19 -11.00
N LYS A 61 -0.81 -2.15 -11.50
CA LYS A 61 -0.40 -0.75 -11.41
C LYS A 61 -1.06 -0.10 -10.20
N PHE A 62 -0.45 -0.27 -9.04
CA PHE A 62 -1.00 0.29 -7.80
C PHE A 62 -0.95 1.82 -7.79
N HIS A 63 -1.96 2.45 -7.22
CA HIS A 63 -2.07 3.90 -7.08
C HIS A 63 -2.98 4.28 -5.91
N ILE A 64 -2.83 5.52 -5.43
CA ILE A 64 -3.67 6.12 -4.39
C ILE A 64 -4.46 7.26 -5.03
N HIS A 65 -5.77 7.10 -5.21
CA HIS A 65 -6.64 8.15 -5.78
C HIS A 65 -7.26 9.08 -4.74
N THR A 66 -7.30 8.65 -3.48
CA THR A 66 -8.15 9.26 -2.46
C THR A 66 -7.49 10.39 -1.69
N HIS A 67 -6.15 10.42 -1.67
CA HIS A 67 -5.38 11.35 -0.85
C HIS A 67 -4.14 11.81 -1.60
N THR A 68 -3.83 13.10 -1.48
CA THR A 68 -2.53 13.68 -1.79
C THR A 68 -1.51 13.33 -0.72
N LEU A 69 -0.21 13.53 -1.01
CA LEU A 69 0.85 13.29 -0.03
C LEU A 69 0.63 14.10 1.25
N ASP A 70 0.28 15.39 1.12
CA ASP A 70 0.06 16.28 2.26
C ASP A 70 -1.10 15.80 3.15
N GLU A 71 -2.18 15.30 2.55
CA GLU A 71 -3.30 14.70 3.27
C GLU A 71 -2.88 13.44 4.01
N ILE A 72 -2.04 12.59 3.41
CA ILE A 72 -1.50 11.39 4.07
C ILE A 72 -0.60 11.77 5.26
N LEU A 73 0.25 12.78 5.08
CA LEU A 73 1.15 13.26 6.14
C LEU A 73 0.36 13.84 7.31
N SER A 74 -0.72 14.56 7.02
CA SER A 74 -1.62 15.18 8.01
C SER A 74 -2.69 14.25 8.58
N ALA A 75 -2.93 13.09 7.97
CA ALA A 75 -3.94 12.12 8.42
C ALA A 75 -3.68 11.61 9.84
N SER A 76 -4.71 11.10 10.49
CA SER A 76 -4.55 10.40 11.77
C SER A 76 -4.00 8.98 11.55
N PRO A 77 -3.32 8.39 12.54
CA PRO A 77 -2.86 7.00 12.45
C PRO A 77 -4.00 5.98 12.20
N ASP A 78 -5.22 6.31 12.60
CA ASP A 78 -6.43 5.50 12.44
C ASP A 78 -7.12 5.68 11.08
N ASP A 79 -6.70 6.66 10.27
CA ASP A 79 -7.26 6.86 8.94
C ASP A 79 -6.88 5.71 8.00
N LYS A 80 -7.86 5.31 7.17
CA LYS A 80 -7.69 4.25 6.19
C LYS A 80 -7.38 4.85 4.83
N ILE A 81 -6.14 4.66 4.39
CA ILE A 81 -5.71 5.08 3.06
C ILE A 81 -5.75 3.86 2.14
N TYR A 82 -6.47 3.97 1.03
CA TYR A 82 -6.67 2.85 0.12
C TYR A 82 -5.72 2.91 -1.08
N ILE A 83 -5.12 1.75 -1.38
CA ILE A 83 -4.28 1.50 -2.55
C ILE A 83 -5.08 0.62 -3.52
N CYS A 84 -5.40 1.16 -4.69
CA CYS A 84 -6.13 0.47 -5.74
C CYS A 84 -5.15 -0.11 -6.76
N ASP A 85 -5.45 -1.26 -7.36
CA ASP A 85 -4.80 -1.68 -8.61
C ASP A 85 -5.49 -0.95 -9.77
N GLY A 86 -4.73 -0.47 -10.76
CA GLY A 86 -5.15 0.37 -11.90
C GLY A 86 -6.35 -0.09 -12.76
N HIS A 87 -7.09 -1.10 -12.33
CA HIS A 87 -8.37 -1.52 -12.89
C HIS A 87 -9.50 -0.66 -12.30
N CYS A 88 -9.52 0.62 -12.71
CA CYS A 88 -10.63 1.52 -12.41
C CYS A 88 -11.50 1.75 -13.66
#